data_AF-A0A4P6XK57-F1
#
_entry.id   AF-A0A4P6XK57-F1
#
_cell.length_a   1.000
_cell.length_b   1.000
_cell.length_c   1.000
_cell.angle_alpha   90.00
_cell.angle_beta   90.00
_cell.angle_gamma   90.00
#
_symmetry.space_group_name_H-M   'P 1'
#
loop_
_entity.id
_entity.type
_entity.pdbx_description
1 polymer ?
#
loop_
_entity_poly.entity_id
_entity_poly.type
_entity_poly.pdbx_seq_one_letter_code
_entity_poly.pdbx_strand_id
1 'polypeptide(L)'
;MDLIPGVRIISIPRWGASVSRQVLKFFIEYAKDYPTCNQMSVDDLDDGLSYQVDFSNDEVSLSDSDKGSKQLSEIEAEPSVENSKKRSKSGSNLQEKKKVKMQMDIEKKKNLSREPSVDVIADFINDSLRRKNPDLSALEMAELYFKKTDFRSTAEFIEQRNLDNLPKFILSRFDNMLPSKTPGKKNKKKGKKVDVESSQSSDVGDRKFIAIISMSAIRACDVHRSLRDIPGSSLKLINKNKIDVDLKLVGSTWARVLCCTPGRLQKILNNEELALKPEEIKIVIADTSYLDQKMQNIFNISETTPTLKQLTSSGSKIYLY
;
A
#
# COMPACT_ATOMS: atom_id res chain seq x y z
N MET A 1 60.28 -27.39 15.07
CA MET A 1 59.17 -26.71 14.37
C MET A 1 57.94 -26.87 15.24
N ASP A 2 57.57 -25.79 15.90
CA ASP A 2 56.59 -25.75 16.97
C ASP A 2 55.16 -25.93 16.44
N LEU A 3 54.38 -26.74 17.17
CA LEU A 3 52.96 -26.96 16.97
C LEU A 3 52.18 -25.85 17.67
N ILE A 4 51.30 -25.16 16.94
CA ILE A 4 50.33 -24.20 17.49
C ILE A 4 49.11 -24.99 18.00
N PRO A 5 48.75 -24.93 19.30
CA PRO A 5 47.54 -25.57 19.82
C PRO A 5 46.35 -24.60 19.69
N GLY A 6 45.26 -25.00 19.03
CA GLY A 6 44.02 -24.22 19.06
C GLY A 6 42.93 -24.47 18.03
N VAL A 7 43.13 -25.26 16.97
CA VAL A 7 42.11 -25.45 15.93
C VAL A 7 41.39 -26.79 16.10
N ARG A 8 40.17 -26.76 16.65
CA ARG A 8 39.24 -27.90 16.55
C ARG A 8 38.67 -27.95 15.13
N ILE A 9 39.02 -29.00 14.40
CA ILE A 9 38.42 -29.34 13.10
C ILE A 9 36.99 -29.83 13.37
N ILE A 10 36.00 -29.03 12.98
CA ILE A 10 34.59 -29.44 12.95
C ILE A 10 34.38 -30.27 11.68
N SER A 11 34.01 -31.55 11.82
CA SER A 11 33.69 -32.41 10.68
C SER A 11 32.41 -31.94 10.00
N ILE A 12 32.50 -31.58 8.71
CA ILE A 12 31.35 -31.22 7.88
C ILE A 12 30.82 -32.51 7.22
N PRO A 13 29.51 -32.81 7.29
CA PRO A 13 28.94 -33.96 6.57
C PRO A 13 28.91 -33.67 5.05
N ARG A 14 29.37 -34.66 4.28
CA ARG A 14 29.29 -34.69 2.81
C ARG A 14 27.82 -34.61 2.35
N TRP A 15 27.43 -33.50 1.73
CA TRP A 15 26.20 -33.39 0.95
C TRP A 15 26.54 -33.32 -0.53
N GLY A 16 25.82 -34.12 -1.33
CA GLY A 16 26.00 -34.31 -2.76
C GLY A 16 26.04 -33.00 -3.53
N ALA A 17 27.07 -32.86 -4.37
CA ALA A 17 27.33 -31.69 -5.18
C ALA A 17 26.53 -31.76 -6.49
N SER A 18 25.68 -30.76 -6.75
CA SER A 18 25.75 -30.07 -8.05
C SER A 18 24.93 -28.76 -8.13
N VAL A 19 23.89 -28.54 -7.32
CA VAL A 19 22.99 -27.38 -7.54
C VAL A 19 23.12 -26.24 -6.51
N SER A 20 23.80 -26.47 -5.39
CA SER A 20 23.72 -25.55 -4.24
C SER A 20 24.79 -24.45 -4.17
N ARG A 21 25.82 -24.44 -5.05
CA ARG A 21 26.92 -23.45 -4.97
C ARG A 21 26.61 -22.12 -5.68
N GLN A 22 25.83 -22.13 -6.77
CA GLN A 22 25.42 -20.89 -7.45
C GLN A 22 24.46 -20.07 -6.57
N VAL A 23 23.47 -20.72 -5.96
CA VAL A 23 22.44 -20.05 -5.14
C VAL A 23 23.04 -19.48 -3.84
N LEU A 24 23.97 -20.20 -3.22
CA LEU A 24 24.62 -19.76 -1.98
C LEU A 24 25.66 -18.65 -2.24
N LYS A 25 26.36 -18.68 -3.38
CA LYS A 25 27.23 -17.55 -3.80
C LYS A 25 26.40 -16.29 -4.05
N PHE A 26 25.23 -16.41 -4.69
CA PHE A 26 24.36 -15.26 -4.95
C PHE A 26 23.81 -14.62 -3.66
N PHE A 27 23.42 -15.42 -2.67
CA PHE A 27 22.95 -14.90 -1.38
C PHE A 27 24.05 -14.18 -0.57
N ILE A 28 25.30 -14.64 -0.68
CA ILE A 28 26.46 -14.03 0.00
C ILE A 28 26.94 -12.77 -0.74
N GLU A 29 26.86 -12.75 -2.07
CA GLU A 29 27.22 -11.60 -2.90
C GLU A 29 26.19 -10.46 -2.75
N TYR A 30 24.90 -10.78 -2.67
CA TYR A 30 23.82 -9.82 -2.41
C TYR A 30 23.91 -9.13 -1.03
N ALA A 31 24.53 -9.78 -0.03
CA ALA A 31 24.72 -9.19 1.29
C ALA A 31 25.90 -8.20 1.38
N LYS A 32 26.78 -8.16 0.36
CA LYS A 32 27.95 -7.27 0.35
C LYS A 32 27.67 -5.89 -0.25
N ASP A 33 26.59 -5.73 -1.02
CA ASP A 33 26.23 -4.49 -1.71
C ASP A 33 25.29 -3.56 -0.91
N TYR A 34 25.03 -3.86 0.37
CA TYR A 34 24.33 -2.94 1.26
C TYR A 34 25.34 -2.10 2.05
N PRO A 35 25.34 -0.77 1.90
CA PRO A 35 26.13 0.07 2.79
C PRO A 35 25.60 -0.09 4.22
N THR A 36 26.48 -0.52 5.12
CA THR A 36 26.29 -0.41 6.56
C THR A 36 26.13 1.07 6.88
N CYS A 37 24.92 1.50 7.22
CA CYS A 37 24.67 2.85 7.72
C CYS A 37 25.29 2.93 9.12
N ASN A 38 26.52 3.44 9.15
CA ASN A 38 27.22 3.81 10.36
C ASN A 38 26.46 4.97 11.01
N GLN A 39 26.32 4.91 12.34
CA GLN A 39 25.75 5.99 13.13
C GLN A 39 26.54 7.28 12.88
N MET A 40 25.86 8.34 12.45
CA MET A 40 26.36 9.70 12.53
C MET A 40 25.27 10.61 13.08
N SER A 41 25.60 11.18 14.24
CA SER A 41 25.08 12.38 14.92
C SER A 41 23.67 12.88 14.59
N VAL A 42 22.84 12.78 15.63
CA VAL A 42 21.68 13.64 15.88
C VAL A 42 22.21 14.99 16.35
N ASP A 43 22.31 15.97 15.45
CA ASP A 43 22.14 17.41 15.73
C ASP A 43 22.29 18.20 14.42
N ASP A 44 21.56 19.32 14.34
CA ASP A 44 21.52 20.33 13.25
C ASP A 44 20.63 20.08 12.03
N LEU A 45 19.32 19.83 12.25
CA LEU A 45 18.25 20.37 11.40
C LEU A 45 16.99 20.62 12.27
N ASP A 46 17.05 21.66 13.09
CA ASP A 46 15.88 22.37 13.62
C ASP A 46 15.67 23.63 12.77
N ASP A 47 15.24 23.44 11.52
CA ASP A 47 14.66 24.51 10.72
C ASP A 47 13.22 24.73 11.21
N GLY A 48 13.11 25.54 12.25
CA GLY A 48 11.87 25.99 12.89
C GLY A 48 10.87 26.66 11.95
N LEU A 49 10.26 25.87 11.08
CA LEU A 49 9.12 26.21 10.23
C LEU A 49 7.88 25.53 10.77
N SER A 50 7.34 26.12 11.84
CA SER A 50 5.92 25.99 12.14
C SER A 50 5.13 26.60 10.98
N TYR A 51 4.55 25.76 10.13
CA TYR A 51 3.63 26.22 9.10
C TYR A 51 2.35 26.76 9.75
N GLN A 52 2.37 28.04 10.12
CA GLN A 52 1.16 28.85 10.08
C GLN A 52 0.76 28.97 8.61
N VAL A 53 -0.39 28.40 8.28
CA VAL A 53 -0.98 28.53 6.94
C VAL A 53 -1.52 29.96 6.81
N ASP A 54 -0.64 30.89 6.49
CA ASP A 54 -1.03 32.23 6.03
C ASP A 54 -1.44 32.15 4.57
N PHE A 55 -2.74 32.34 4.33
CA PHE A 55 -3.29 32.47 2.98
C PHE A 55 -3.09 33.91 2.51
N SER A 56 -1.91 34.21 1.97
CA SER A 56 -1.74 35.40 1.13
C SER A 56 -2.46 35.19 -0.20
N ASN A 57 -3.11 36.28 -0.61
CA ASN A 57 -4.14 36.41 -1.60
C ASN A 57 -3.56 36.42 -3.02
N ASP A 58 -3.42 35.25 -3.66
CA ASP A 58 -3.18 35.18 -5.11
C ASP A 58 -4.50 34.94 -5.85
N GLU A 59 -4.88 35.98 -6.59
CA GLU A 59 -6.04 36.00 -7.47
C GLU A 59 -5.87 35.00 -8.62
N VAL A 60 -6.59 33.88 -8.52
CA VAL A 60 -6.87 33.02 -9.66
C VAL A 60 -8.20 33.43 -10.26
N SER A 61 -8.12 34.26 -11.31
CA SER A 61 -9.19 34.59 -12.22
C SER A 61 -9.59 33.36 -13.03
N LEU A 62 -10.72 32.76 -12.68
CA LEU A 62 -11.39 31.74 -13.49
C LEU A 62 -12.41 32.44 -14.39
N SER A 63 -12.11 32.45 -15.68
CA SER A 63 -12.99 32.91 -16.76
C SER A 63 -14.09 31.88 -17.06
N ASP A 64 -15.33 32.21 -16.70
CA ASP A 64 -16.53 31.54 -17.23
C ASP A 64 -16.74 31.96 -18.70
N SER A 65 -16.95 30.99 -19.58
CA SER A 65 -17.38 31.22 -20.96
C SER A 65 -18.78 30.64 -21.15
N ASP A 66 -19.81 31.49 -21.14
CA ASP A 66 -21.05 31.20 -21.88
C ASP A 66 -21.75 32.50 -22.34
N LYS A 67 -22.19 32.47 -23.60
CA LYS A 67 -23.11 33.36 -24.35
C LYS A 67 -22.64 34.74 -24.89
N GLY A 68 -22.45 34.77 -26.22
CA GLY A 68 -23.41 35.38 -27.15
C GLY A 68 -23.47 36.92 -27.28
N SER A 69 -22.87 37.42 -28.38
CA SER A 69 -23.26 38.59 -29.21
C SER A 69 -23.44 39.98 -28.57
N LYS A 70 -22.54 40.94 -28.91
CA LYS A 70 -22.81 42.19 -29.66
C LYS A 70 -21.63 43.19 -29.62
N GLN A 71 -21.24 43.63 -30.82
CA GLN A 71 -20.66 44.90 -31.28
C GLN A 71 -19.71 45.78 -30.41
N LEU A 72 -18.54 46.05 -31.01
CA LEU A 72 -17.69 47.25 -31.05
C LEU A 72 -18.11 48.51 -30.25
N SER A 73 -17.18 49.04 -29.44
CA SER A 73 -16.59 50.39 -29.62
C SER A 73 -15.44 50.65 -28.62
N GLU A 74 -14.36 51.21 -29.16
CA GLU A 74 -13.13 51.74 -28.56
C GLU A 74 -13.39 52.99 -27.68
N ILE A 75 -12.62 53.21 -26.60
CA ILE A 75 -12.16 54.50 -26.02
C ILE A 75 -11.31 54.23 -24.75
N GLU A 76 -10.10 54.79 -24.74
CA GLU A 76 -9.16 54.88 -23.60
C GLU A 76 -9.59 55.96 -22.58
N ALA A 77 -9.34 55.73 -21.27
CA ALA A 77 -8.83 56.70 -20.28
C ALA A 77 -9.07 56.26 -18.81
N GLU A 78 -7.98 56.08 -18.05
CA GLU A 78 -7.88 56.21 -16.58
C GLU A 78 -7.77 57.71 -16.18
N PRO A 79 -7.74 58.14 -14.90
CA PRO A 79 -7.98 57.47 -13.60
C PRO A 79 -8.93 58.26 -12.65
N SER A 80 -9.39 57.67 -11.52
CA SER A 80 -9.44 58.34 -10.19
C SER A 80 -10.10 57.52 -9.04
N VAL A 81 -9.27 57.21 -8.04
CA VAL A 81 -9.38 57.43 -6.57
C VAL A 81 -10.73 57.22 -5.83
N GLU A 82 -10.61 56.37 -4.78
CA GLU A 82 -11.39 56.30 -3.53
C GLU A 82 -12.88 55.93 -3.55
N ASN A 83 -13.17 54.70 -3.11
CA ASN A 83 -14.24 54.48 -2.13
C ASN A 83 -13.97 53.23 -1.29
N SER A 84 -13.54 53.47 -0.05
CA SER A 84 -13.50 52.52 1.06
C SER A 84 -14.92 52.08 1.43
N LYS A 85 -15.37 50.94 0.90
CA LYS A 85 -16.63 50.30 1.32
C LYS A 85 -16.40 48.85 1.77
N LYS A 86 -16.40 48.69 3.10
CA LYS A 86 -16.77 47.49 3.88
C LYS A 86 -16.64 46.16 3.11
N ARG A 87 -15.45 45.55 3.13
CA ARG A 87 -15.32 44.11 2.86
C ARG A 87 -16.07 43.35 3.95
N SER A 88 -17.16 42.73 3.51
CA SER A 88 -18.13 42.03 4.33
C SER A 88 -17.48 40.90 5.15
N LYS A 89 -17.90 40.78 6.42
CA LYS A 89 -17.71 39.61 7.29
C LYS A 89 -18.36 38.31 6.75
N SER A 90 -18.73 38.26 5.47
CA SER A 90 -19.41 37.12 4.84
C SER A 90 -18.45 35.99 4.45
N GLY A 91 -17.17 36.30 4.22
CA GLY A 91 -16.15 35.32 3.84
C GLY A 91 -15.79 34.31 4.95
N SER A 92 -15.91 34.70 6.23
CA SER A 92 -15.52 33.84 7.36
C SER A 92 -16.42 32.60 7.49
N ASN A 93 -17.73 32.77 7.31
CA ASN A 93 -18.69 31.66 7.40
C ASN A 93 -18.49 30.61 6.30
N LEU A 94 -18.05 31.03 5.11
CA LEU A 94 -17.85 30.11 3.98
C LEU A 94 -16.53 29.36 4.10
N GLN A 95 -15.48 30.01 4.60
CA GLN A 95 -14.20 29.37 4.93
C GLN A 95 -14.34 28.37 6.07
N GLU A 96 -15.09 28.72 7.12
CA GLU A 96 -15.36 27.82 8.25
C GLU A 96 -16.15 26.58 7.79
N LYS A 97 -17.20 26.76 6.97
CA LYS A 97 -17.94 25.63 6.36
C LYS A 97 -17.03 24.70 5.53
N LYS A 98 -16.10 25.26 4.75
CA LYS A 98 -15.13 24.48 3.96
C LYS A 98 -14.19 23.67 4.87
N LYS A 99 -13.69 24.28 5.95
CA LYS A 99 -12.82 23.60 6.94
C LYS A 99 -13.56 22.46 7.62
N VAL A 100 -14.79 22.70 8.07
CA VAL A 100 -15.64 21.67 8.70
C VAL A 100 -15.90 20.51 7.75
N LYS A 101 -16.24 20.79 6.48
CA LYS A 101 -16.44 19.74 5.47
C LYS A 101 -15.18 18.91 5.23
N MET A 102 -14.02 19.56 5.10
CA MET A 102 -12.74 18.88 4.91
C MET A 102 -12.40 17.97 6.11
N GLN A 103 -12.63 18.45 7.33
CA GLN A 103 -12.40 17.68 8.55
C GLN A 103 -13.31 16.44 8.60
N MET A 104 -14.60 16.60 8.29
CA MET A 104 -15.53 15.46 8.19
C MET A 104 -15.09 14.45 7.12
N ASP A 105 -14.60 14.91 5.97
CA ASP A 105 -14.12 14.02 4.90
C ASP A 105 -12.87 13.24 5.33
N ILE A 106 -11.96 13.87 6.08
CA ILE A 106 -10.77 13.21 6.64
C ILE A 106 -11.17 12.16 7.67
N GLU A 107 -12.10 12.48 8.56
CA GLU A 107 -12.59 11.55 9.59
C GLU A 107 -13.30 10.35 8.97
N LYS A 108 -14.14 10.57 7.95
CA LYS A 108 -14.76 9.49 7.17
C LYS A 108 -13.73 8.55 6.56
N LYS A 109 -12.66 9.09 5.95
CA LYS A 109 -11.58 8.26 5.38
C LYS A 109 -10.87 7.43 6.45
N LYS A 110 -10.59 8.01 7.63
CA LYS A 110 -9.91 7.32 8.75
C LYS A 110 -10.78 6.23 9.38
N ASN A 111 -12.09 6.44 9.41
CA ASN A 111 -13.04 5.52 10.03
C ASN A 111 -13.58 4.46 9.06
N LEU A 112 -13.30 4.57 7.76
CA LEU A 112 -13.79 3.65 6.74
C LEU A 112 -13.51 2.17 7.04
N SER A 113 -12.34 1.82 7.58
CA SER A 113 -12.01 0.44 7.94
C SER A 113 -12.67 -0.07 9.22
N ARG A 114 -13.25 0.82 10.03
CA ARG A 114 -14.03 0.50 11.24
C ARG A 114 -15.51 0.34 10.96
N GLU A 115 -15.97 0.69 9.76
CA GLU A 115 -17.39 0.56 9.41
C GLU A 115 -17.83 -0.91 9.45
N PRO A 116 -18.87 -1.25 10.24
CA PRO A 116 -19.40 -2.61 10.32
C PRO A 116 -20.19 -2.97 9.06
N SER A 117 -20.89 -1.98 8.47
CA SER A 117 -21.70 -2.19 7.29
C SER A 117 -20.85 -2.15 6.02
N VAL A 118 -20.86 -3.27 5.30
CA VAL A 118 -20.18 -3.40 4.01
C VAL A 118 -20.82 -2.51 2.93
N ASP A 119 -22.10 -2.19 3.09
CA ASP A 119 -22.86 -1.34 2.16
C ASP A 119 -22.29 0.07 2.16
N VAL A 120 -22.04 0.61 3.35
CA VAL A 120 -21.46 1.96 3.54
C VAL A 120 -20.06 2.03 2.94
N ILE A 121 -19.26 0.97 3.08
CA ILE A 121 -17.92 0.89 2.47
C ILE A 121 -18.03 0.92 0.94
N ALA A 122 -18.89 0.09 0.36
CA ALA A 122 -19.08 0.03 -1.08
C ALA A 122 -19.60 1.36 -1.64
N ASP A 123 -20.58 1.97 -0.99
CA ASP A 123 -21.16 3.25 -1.39
C ASP A 123 -20.13 4.38 -1.33
N PHE A 124 -19.34 4.46 -0.25
CA PHE A 124 -18.27 5.44 -0.11
C PHE A 124 -17.24 5.35 -1.25
N ILE A 125 -16.81 4.13 -1.59
CA ILE A 125 -15.85 3.89 -2.66
C ILE A 125 -16.48 4.24 -4.01
N ASN A 126 -17.71 3.79 -4.28
CA ASN A 126 -18.43 4.07 -5.53
C ASN A 126 -18.72 5.56 -5.73
N ASP A 127 -18.99 6.31 -4.65
CA ASP A 127 -19.13 7.77 -4.67
C ASP A 127 -17.80 8.47 -4.95
N SER A 128 -16.68 7.92 -4.49
CA SER A 128 -15.35 8.37 -4.88
C SER A 128 -15.12 8.14 -6.38
N LEU A 129 -15.55 6.99 -6.91
CA LEU A 129 -15.43 6.68 -8.34
C LEU A 129 -16.27 7.62 -9.21
N ARG A 130 -17.52 7.91 -8.83
CA ARG A 130 -18.39 8.89 -9.52
C ARG A 130 -17.72 10.24 -9.64
N ARG A 131 -17.18 10.75 -8.53
CA ARG A 131 -16.54 12.07 -8.51
C ARG A 131 -15.29 12.17 -9.36
N LYS A 132 -14.57 11.05 -9.54
CA LYS A 132 -13.36 10.99 -10.36
C LYS A 132 -13.64 10.84 -11.85
N ASN A 133 -14.81 10.33 -12.21
CA ASN A 133 -15.16 10.00 -13.58
C ASN A 133 -16.50 10.65 -13.96
N PRO A 134 -16.57 12.00 -14.01
CA PRO A 134 -17.81 12.71 -14.36
C PRO A 134 -18.24 12.47 -15.82
N ASP A 135 -17.27 12.17 -16.70
CA ASP A 135 -17.49 12.06 -18.14
C ASP A 135 -17.92 10.65 -18.59
N LEU A 136 -17.88 9.67 -17.69
CA LEU A 136 -18.30 8.30 -18.00
C LEU A 136 -19.81 8.17 -18.01
N SER A 137 -20.32 7.36 -18.94
CA SER A 137 -21.74 7.05 -19.01
C SER A 137 -22.20 6.23 -17.79
N ALA A 138 -23.50 6.25 -17.52
CA ALA A 138 -24.08 5.46 -16.43
C ALA A 138 -23.80 3.95 -16.57
N LEU A 139 -23.68 3.45 -17.81
CA LEU A 139 -23.37 2.06 -18.09
C LEU A 139 -21.92 1.71 -17.72
N GLU A 140 -20.96 2.52 -18.17
CA GLU A 140 -19.54 2.34 -17.84
C GLU A 140 -19.29 2.47 -16.33
N MET A 141 -19.99 3.39 -15.67
CA MET A 141 -19.92 3.54 -14.22
C MET A 141 -20.42 2.29 -13.47
N ALA A 142 -21.46 1.62 -13.97
CA ALA A 142 -21.99 0.41 -13.36
C ALA A 142 -20.99 -0.75 -13.41
N GLU A 143 -20.17 -0.84 -14.46
CA GLU A 143 -19.11 -1.84 -14.56
C GLU A 143 -17.97 -1.59 -13.57
N LEU A 144 -17.68 -0.31 -13.28
CA LEU A 144 -16.64 0.09 -12.34
C LEU A 144 -17.07 -0.02 -10.87
N TYR A 145 -18.36 -0.01 -10.56
CA TYR A 145 -18.82 -0.08 -9.18
C TYR A 145 -18.51 -1.42 -8.53
N PHE A 146 -18.02 -1.35 -7.29
CA PHE A 146 -17.84 -2.52 -6.45
C PHE A 146 -19.17 -2.94 -5.85
N LYS A 147 -19.37 -4.26 -5.77
CA LYS A 147 -20.54 -4.87 -5.13
C LYS A 147 -20.25 -5.10 -3.66
N LYS A 148 -21.32 -5.18 -2.87
CA LYS A 148 -21.26 -5.56 -1.45
C LYS A 148 -20.56 -6.91 -1.23
N THR A 149 -20.69 -7.83 -2.20
CA THR A 149 -20.07 -9.15 -2.19
C THR A 149 -18.55 -9.12 -2.32
N ASP A 150 -17.97 -8.02 -2.81
CA ASP A 150 -16.54 -7.89 -3.07
C ASP A 150 -15.77 -7.61 -1.78
N PHE A 151 -16.46 -7.09 -0.77
CA PHE A 151 -15.88 -6.68 0.51
C PHE A 151 -16.23 -7.64 1.65
N ARG A 152 -15.40 -7.58 2.69
CA ARG A 152 -15.64 -8.20 3.98
C ARG A 152 -15.34 -7.17 5.08
N SER A 153 -16.26 -7.06 6.04
CA SER A 153 -16.07 -6.13 7.16
C SER A 153 -14.91 -6.60 8.03
N THR A 154 -14.14 -5.62 8.51
CA THR A 154 -13.04 -5.81 9.46
C THR A 154 -13.34 -5.19 10.82
N ALA A 155 -14.57 -4.72 11.07
CA ALA A 155 -14.93 -3.98 12.28
C ALA A 155 -14.70 -4.76 13.59
N GLU A 156 -14.62 -6.09 13.51
CA GLU A 156 -14.23 -6.98 14.62
C GLU A 156 -12.83 -6.70 15.18
N PHE A 157 -11.95 -6.05 14.40
CA PHE A 157 -10.62 -5.63 14.87
C PHE A 157 -10.71 -4.28 15.59
N ILE A 158 -10.65 -4.35 16.92
CA ILE A 158 -10.86 -3.21 17.84
C ILE A 158 -9.59 -2.38 18.03
N GLU A 159 -8.40 -3.00 17.95
CA GLU A 159 -7.14 -2.29 18.19
C GLU A 159 -6.91 -1.13 17.20
N GLN A 160 -6.05 -0.18 17.58
CA GLN A 160 -5.69 0.92 16.71
C GLN A 160 -5.02 0.39 15.44
N ARG A 161 -5.58 0.73 14.29
CA ARG A 161 -5.04 0.36 12.98
C ARG A 161 -3.82 1.21 12.67
N ASN A 162 -2.66 0.65 12.98
CA ASN A 162 -1.33 1.19 12.72
C ASN A 162 -0.41 0.06 12.26
N LEU A 163 0.86 0.37 11.98
CA LEU A 163 1.82 -0.64 11.52
C LEU A 163 2.18 -1.67 12.60
N ASP A 164 2.14 -1.28 13.88
CA ASP A 164 2.52 -2.14 15.00
C ASP A 164 1.49 -3.24 15.26
N ASN A 165 0.21 -2.94 15.05
CA ASN A 165 -0.89 -3.88 15.23
C ASN A 165 -1.28 -4.62 13.93
N LEU A 166 -0.71 -4.24 12.78
CA LEU A 166 -0.97 -4.91 11.50
C LEU A 166 -0.59 -6.40 11.51
N PRO A 167 0.56 -6.82 12.08
CA PRO A 167 0.87 -8.24 12.27
C PRO A 167 -0.23 -8.98 13.04
N LYS A 168 -0.74 -8.39 14.12
CA LYS A 168 -1.78 -9.02 14.94
C LYS A 168 -3.08 -9.20 14.16
N PHE A 169 -3.48 -8.21 13.36
CA PHE A 169 -4.64 -8.30 12.49
C PHE A 169 -4.53 -9.44 11.48
N ILE A 170 -3.37 -9.58 10.83
CA ILE A 170 -3.16 -10.65 9.84
C ILE A 170 -3.18 -12.02 10.53
N LEU A 171 -2.52 -12.14 11.69
CA LEU A 171 -2.46 -13.41 12.43
C LEU A 171 -3.81 -13.80 13.04
N SER A 172 -4.63 -12.85 13.48
CA SER A 172 -5.94 -13.20 14.02
C SER A 172 -6.91 -13.66 12.94
N ARG A 173 -6.82 -13.06 11.74
CA ARG A 173 -7.83 -13.26 10.69
C ARG A 173 -7.45 -14.27 9.63
N PHE A 174 -6.16 -14.40 9.34
CA PHE A 174 -5.65 -15.11 8.17
C PHE A 174 -4.53 -16.10 8.51
N ASP A 175 -4.45 -16.57 9.76
CA ASP A 175 -3.45 -17.58 10.19
C ASP A 175 -3.46 -18.82 9.30
N ASN A 176 -4.65 -19.27 8.90
CA ASN A 176 -4.88 -20.39 8.00
C ASN A 176 -4.34 -20.21 6.58
N MET A 177 -3.97 -18.97 6.19
CA MET A 177 -3.30 -18.69 4.92
C MET A 177 -1.78 -18.57 5.04
N LEU A 178 -1.26 -18.53 6.26
CA LEU A 178 0.17 -18.45 6.52
C LEU A 178 0.75 -19.86 6.73
N PRO A 179 2.01 -20.10 6.33
CA PRO A 179 2.65 -21.38 6.57
C PRO A 179 2.96 -21.50 8.07
N SER A 180 2.67 -22.67 8.65
CA SER A 180 2.94 -22.97 10.06
C SER A 180 4.43 -23.05 10.41
N LYS A 181 5.30 -23.23 9.41
CA LYS A 181 6.76 -23.33 9.57
C LYS A 181 7.47 -22.33 8.67
N THR A 182 8.30 -21.48 9.25
CA THR A 182 9.21 -20.59 8.51
C THR A 182 10.50 -21.35 8.14
N PRO A 183 10.87 -21.47 6.86
CA PRO A 183 12.11 -22.10 6.46
C PRO A 183 13.31 -21.34 7.08
N GLY A 184 14.20 -22.06 7.78
CA GLY A 184 15.43 -21.52 8.37
C GLY A 184 15.36 -21.09 9.85
N LYS A 185 14.18 -20.87 10.44
CA LYS A 185 14.06 -20.69 11.90
C LYS A 185 14.06 -22.06 12.58
N LYS A 186 15.22 -22.51 13.08
CA LYS A 186 15.30 -23.66 14.00
C LYS A 186 14.50 -23.30 15.26
N ASN A 187 13.32 -23.88 15.42
CA ASN A 187 12.57 -23.80 16.68
C ASN A 187 13.46 -24.33 17.80
N LYS A 188 13.95 -23.44 18.66
CA LYS A 188 14.72 -23.77 19.86
C LYS A 188 13.75 -24.25 20.96
N LYS A 189 12.86 -25.19 20.65
CA LYS A 189 12.06 -25.91 21.65
C LYS A 189 12.81 -27.17 22.03
N LYS A 190 13.32 -27.19 23.27
CA LYS A 190 13.84 -28.41 23.93
C LYS A 190 12.73 -29.47 23.93
N GLY A 191 13.03 -30.64 23.35
CA GLY A 191 12.41 -31.90 23.71
C GLY A 191 10.98 -32.15 23.23
N LYS A 192 10.81 -32.40 21.93
CA LYS A 192 10.00 -33.54 21.46
C LYS A 192 10.31 -33.76 19.97
N LYS A 193 11.01 -34.84 19.64
CA LYS A 193 11.05 -35.37 18.27
C LYS A 193 9.62 -35.86 17.98
N VAL A 194 8.87 -35.04 17.26
CA VAL A 194 7.77 -35.56 16.46
C VAL A 194 8.36 -35.63 15.07
N ASP A 195 8.55 -36.83 14.56
CA ASP A 195 8.86 -37.09 13.16
C ASP A 195 7.62 -36.68 12.35
N VAL A 196 7.47 -35.36 12.18
CA VAL A 196 6.49 -34.79 11.26
C VAL A 196 7.20 -34.75 9.93
N GLU A 197 6.91 -35.78 9.12
CA GLU A 197 7.15 -35.80 7.69
C GLU A 197 6.99 -34.39 7.14
N SER A 198 8.03 -33.92 6.46
CA SER A 198 8.00 -32.71 5.69
C SER A 198 6.82 -32.79 4.75
N SER A 199 5.69 -32.18 5.12
CA SER A 199 4.62 -31.81 4.22
C SER A 199 5.20 -30.73 3.31
N GLN A 200 6.06 -31.17 2.39
CA GLN A 200 6.24 -30.57 1.10
C GLN A 200 4.86 -30.64 0.43
N SER A 201 4.00 -29.67 0.74
CA SER A 201 2.95 -29.29 -0.20
C SER A 201 3.62 -28.47 -1.31
N SER A 202 4.53 -29.10 -2.03
CA SER A 202 5.00 -28.67 -3.34
C SER A 202 4.02 -29.19 -4.37
N ASP A 203 2.78 -28.77 -4.23
CA ASP A 203 1.86 -28.78 -5.35
C ASP A 203 1.87 -27.35 -5.89
N VAL A 204 2.39 -27.19 -7.11
CA VAL A 204 2.46 -25.89 -7.81
C VAL A 204 1.05 -25.27 -7.96
N GLY A 205 0.00 -26.08 -7.79
CA GLY A 205 -1.40 -25.72 -7.96
C GLY A 205 -2.10 -24.98 -6.82
N ASP A 206 -1.51 -24.78 -5.63
CA ASP A 206 -2.28 -24.26 -4.47
C ASP A 206 -1.61 -23.07 -3.74
N ARG A 207 -0.82 -22.25 -4.45
CA ARG A 207 -0.29 -20.99 -3.89
C ARG A 207 -1.42 -20.00 -3.67
N LYS A 208 -1.50 -19.50 -2.43
CA LYS A 208 -2.50 -18.50 -2.02
C LYS A 208 -1.78 -17.34 -1.35
N PHE A 209 -2.07 -16.12 -1.80
CA PHE A 209 -1.43 -14.89 -1.35
C PHE A 209 -2.43 -13.93 -0.71
N ILE A 210 -1.90 -13.13 0.21
CA ILE A 210 -2.53 -11.93 0.78
C ILE A 210 -1.82 -10.73 0.17
N ALA A 211 -2.50 -9.93 -0.63
CA ALA A 211 -1.95 -8.69 -1.18
C ALA A 211 -2.36 -7.51 -0.29
N ILE A 212 -1.38 -6.80 0.26
CA ILE A 212 -1.59 -5.53 0.96
C ILE A 212 -1.24 -4.42 0.00
N ILE A 213 -2.25 -3.64 -0.37
CA ILE A 213 -2.13 -2.55 -1.32
C ILE A 213 -1.98 -1.24 -0.55
N SER A 214 -0.84 -0.60 -0.74
CA SER A 214 -0.47 0.66 -0.09
C SER A 214 -0.36 1.80 -1.10
N MET A 215 -0.56 3.02 -0.62
CA MET A 215 -0.65 4.22 -1.47
C MET A 215 0.69 4.59 -2.14
N SER A 216 1.82 4.34 -1.48
CA SER A 216 3.14 4.71 -2.00
C SER A 216 4.15 3.60 -1.80
N ALA A 217 5.25 3.66 -2.56
CA ALA A 217 6.35 2.71 -2.42
C ALA A 217 7.01 2.76 -1.03
N ILE A 218 7.10 3.96 -0.44
CA ILE A 218 7.63 4.16 0.93
C ILE A 218 6.69 3.46 1.92
N ARG A 219 5.39 3.70 1.81
CA ARG A 219 4.40 3.07 2.68
C ARG A 219 4.39 1.54 2.56
N ALA A 220 4.48 1.01 1.34
CA ALA A 220 4.61 -0.43 1.12
C ALA A 220 5.88 -1.02 1.76
N CYS A 221 6.98 -0.26 1.79
CA CYS A 221 8.20 -0.67 2.51
C CYS A 221 8.00 -0.70 4.03
N ASP A 222 7.28 0.27 4.60
CA ASP A 222 7.01 0.31 6.04
C ASP A 222 6.08 -0.83 6.47
N VAL A 223 5.05 -1.13 5.67
CA VAL A 223 4.20 -2.32 5.84
C VAL A 223 5.03 -3.60 5.79
N HIS A 224 5.94 -3.74 4.84
CA HIS A 224 6.84 -4.90 4.80
C HIS A 224 7.73 -5.00 6.03
N ARG A 225 8.27 -3.88 6.54
CA ARG A 225 9.11 -3.87 7.74
C ARG A 225 8.36 -4.38 8.96
N SER A 226 7.08 -4.04 9.13
CA SER A 226 6.28 -4.56 10.23
C SER A 226 5.90 -6.03 10.05
N LEU A 227 5.80 -6.51 8.82
CA LEU A 227 5.36 -7.87 8.51
C LEU A 227 6.47 -8.88 8.19
N ARG A 228 7.72 -8.48 8.10
CA ARG A 228 8.82 -9.41 7.74
C ARG A 228 8.96 -10.58 8.72
N ASP A 229 8.56 -10.39 9.97
CA ASP A 229 8.79 -11.31 11.08
C ASP A 229 7.65 -12.34 11.29
N ILE A 230 6.50 -12.15 10.62
CA ILE A 230 5.36 -13.07 10.72
C ILE A 230 5.65 -14.41 10.00
N PRO A 231 4.95 -15.50 10.35
CA PRO A 231 4.96 -16.74 9.57
C PRO A 231 4.53 -16.46 8.12
N GLY A 232 5.30 -16.96 7.15
CA GLY A 232 5.09 -16.62 5.74
C GLY A 232 5.66 -15.29 5.31
N SER A 233 6.28 -14.50 6.20
CA SER A 233 6.95 -13.22 5.93
C SER A 233 6.19 -12.30 4.97
N SER A 234 6.88 -11.34 4.37
CA SER A 234 6.32 -10.47 3.35
C SER A 234 7.33 -10.16 2.25
N LEU A 235 6.83 -9.94 1.03
CA LEU A 235 7.60 -9.56 -0.14
C LEU A 235 7.16 -8.18 -0.62
N LYS A 236 8.12 -7.31 -0.98
CA LYS A 236 7.83 -5.97 -1.51
C LYS A 236 7.74 -5.99 -3.01
N LEU A 237 6.66 -5.47 -3.57
CA LEU A 237 6.48 -5.27 -5.01
C LEU A 237 6.24 -3.78 -5.28
N ILE A 238 7.30 -3.05 -5.63
CA ILE A 238 7.27 -1.60 -5.83
C ILE A 238 8.01 -1.17 -7.09
N ASN A 239 7.67 0.01 -7.63
CA ASN A 239 8.27 0.54 -8.88
C ASN A 239 9.81 0.70 -8.85
N LYS A 240 10.44 0.70 -7.68
CA LYS A 240 11.91 0.80 -7.55
C LYS A 240 12.66 -0.48 -7.95
N ASN A 241 12.04 -1.65 -7.83
CA ASN A 241 12.68 -2.91 -8.20
C ASN A 241 12.66 -3.12 -9.72
N LYS A 242 13.58 -3.92 -10.28
CA LYS A 242 13.45 -4.35 -11.69
C LYS A 242 12.30 -5.36 -11.80
N ILE A 243 11.46 -5.24 -12.84
CA ILE A 243 10.28 -6.13 -12.99
C ILE A 243 10.68 -7.61 -13.07
N ASP A 244 11.73 -7.95 -13.83
CA ASP A 244 12.22 -9.33 -13.95
C ASP A 244 12.69 -9.92 -12.62
N VAL A 245 13.19 -9.06 -11.72
CA VAL A 245 13.59 -9.48 -10.36
C VAL A 245 12.36 -9.78 -9.53
N ASP A 246 11.35 -8.92 -9.57
CA ASP A 246 10.08 -9.16 -8.88
C ASP A 246 9.40 -10.44 -9.39
N LEU A 247 9.37 -10.69 -10.71
CA LEU A 247 8.80 -11.89 -11.32
C LEU A 247 9.49 -13.17 -10.83
N LYS A 248 10.82 -13.20 -10.84
CA LYS A 248 11.61 -14.33 -10.31
C LYS A 248 11.40 -14.55 -8.82
N LEU A 249 11.32 -13.47 -8.05
CA LEU A 249 11.06 -13.53 -6.62
C LEU A 249 9.67 -14.11 -6.35
N VAL A 250 8.62 -13.59 -7.00
CA VAL A 250 7.25 -14.09 -6.80
C VAL A 250 7.10 -15.55 -7.26
N GLY A 251 7.79 -15.95 -8.34
CA GLY A 251 7.79 -17.34 -8.81
C GLY A 251 8.39 -18.34 -7.80
N SER A 252 9.41 -17.92 -7.05
CA SER A 252 10.18 -18.81 -6.15
C SER A 252 9.96 -18.53 -4.65
N THR A 253 9.17 -17.52 -4.30
CA THR A 253 9.03 -17.07 -2.92
C THR A 253 8.27 -18.08 -2.06
N TRP A 254 8.73 -18.24 -0.82
CA TRP A 254 7.96 -18.88 0.24
C TRP A 254 6.97 -17.90 0.89
N ALA A 255 7.16 -16.59 0.65
CA ALA A 255 6.40 -15.57 1.32
C ALA A 255 4.94 -15.55 0.85
N ARG A 256 3.99 -15.36 1.77
CA ARG A 256 2.55 -15.37 1.47
C ARG A 256 1.90 -13.99 1.48
N VAL A 257 2.60 -12.98 2.01
CA VAL A 257 2.11 -11.60 2.02
C VAL A 257 2.86 -10.75 1.01
N LEU A 258 2.13 -10.11 0.10
CA LEU A 258 2.66 -9.21 -0.92
C LEU A 258 2.37 -7.77 -0.51
N CYS A 259 3.39 -6.99 -0.17
CA CYS A 259 3.27 -5.57 0.15
C CYS A 259 3.56 -4.77 -1.11
N CYS A 260 2.55 -4.12 -1.68
CA CYS A 260 2.64 -3.61 -3.05
C CYS A 260 1.92 -2.27 -3.26
N THR A 261 2.30 -1.58 -4.33
CA THR A 261 1.50 -0.48 -4.88
C THR A 261 0.58 -1.03 -5.99
N PRO A 262 -0.62 -0.45 -6.20
CA PRO A 262 -1.58 -0.99 -7.18
C PRO A 262 -0.97 -1.13 -8.58
N GLY A 263 -0.35 -0.06 -9.08
CA GLY A 263 0.24 -0.06 -10.42
C GLY A 263 1.37 -1.08 -10.60
N ARG A 264 2.15 -1.40 -9.55
CA ARG A 264 3.16 -2.47 -9.66
C ARG A 264 2.53 -3.85 -9.68
N LEU A 265 1.55 -4.08 -8.80
CA LEU A 265 0.83 -5.34 -8.75
C LEU A 265 0.17 -5.64 -10.10
N GLN A 266 -0.50 -4.66 -10.69
CA GLN A 266 -1.13 -4.78 -12.00
C GLN A 266 -0.11 -5.14 -13.11
N LYS A 267 1.07 -4.52 -13.11
CA LYS A 267 2.15 -4.85 -14.06
C LYS A 267 2.66 -6.29 -13.93
N ILE A 268 2.70 -6.82 -12.71
CA ILE A 268 3.12 -8.21 -12.45
C ILE A 268 2.04 -9.19 -12.90
N LEU A 269 0.76 -8.90 -12.58
CA LEU A 269 -0.38 -9.75 -12.96
C LEU A 269 -0.57 -9.83 -14.48
N ASN A 270 -0.28 -8.75 -15.20
CA ASN A 270 -0.44 -8.67 -16.65
C ASN A 270 0.82 -9.06 -17.42
N ASN A 271 1.85 -9.59 -16.74
CA ASN A 271 3.09 -9.98 -17.40
C ASN A 271 2.95 -11.36 -18.07
N GLU A 272 3.58 -11.54 -19.22
CA GLU A 272 3.53 -12.76 -20.02
C GLU A 272 4.16 -13.98 -19.31
N GLU A 273 5.12 -13.78 -18.41
CA GLU A 273 5.73 -14.86 -17.64
C GLU A 273 4.75 -15.52 -16.65
N LEU A 274 3.60 -14.89 -16.37
CA LEU A 274 2.53 -15.38 -15.49
C LEU A 274 3.04 -15.89 -14.13
N ALA A 275 4.09 -15.25 -13.60
CA ALA A 275 4.71 -15.62 -12.33
C ALA A 275 3.75 -15.53 -11.12
N LEU A 276 2.72 -14.68 -11.25
CA LEU A 276 1.64 -14.50 -10.30
C LEU A 276 0.31 -14.44 -11.06
N LYS A 277 -0.60 -15.35 -10.75
CA LYS A 277 -1.94 -15.34 -11.35
C LYS A 277 -2.93 -14.59 -10.45
N PRO A 278 -3.91 -13.86 -11.01
CA PRO A 278 -4.93 -13.18 -10.22
C PRO A 278 -5.67 -14.12 -9.26
N GLU A 279 -5.88 -15.38 -9.63
CA GLU A 279 -6.58 -16.37 -8.82
C GLU A 279 -5.77 -16.83 -7.61
N GLU A 280 -4.45 -16.68 -7.62
CA GLU A 280 -3.59 -17.01 -6.48
C GLU A 280 -3.73 -15.96 -5.36
N ILE A 281 -4.16 -14.74 -5.69
CA ILE A 281 -4.49 -13.73 -4.69
C ILE A 281 -5.93 -13.98 -4.24
N LYS A 282 -6.09 -14.36 -2.96
CA LYS A 282 -7.42 -14.63 -2.39
C LYS A 282 -7.93 -13.47 -1.55
N ILE A 283 -6.99 -12.72 -0.96
CA ILE A 283 -7.27 -11.68 0.00
C ILE A 283 -6.52 -10.43 -0.44
N VAL A 284 -7.26 -9.33 -0.51
CA VAL A 284 -6.70 -8.01 -0.77
C VAL A 284 -6.99 -7.12 0.44
N ILE A 285 -5.95 -6.60 1.07
CA ILE A 285 -6.05 -5.65 2.17
C ILE A 285 -5.72 -4.26 1.62
N ALA A 286 -6.70 -3.37 1.60
CA ALA A 286 -6.51 -1.98 1.24
C ALA A 286 -6.07 -1.18 2.47
N ASP A 287 -4.86 -0.60 2.42
CA ASP A 287 -4.32 0.21 3.53
C ASP A 287 -4.99 1.60 3.55
N THR A 288 -5.96 1.72 4.44
CA THR A 288 -6.71 2.93 4.80
C THR A 288 -6.24 3.57 6.10
N SER A 289 -5.39 2.87 6.87
CA SER A 289 -4.80 3.36 8.12
C SER A 289 -3.86 4.56 7.94
N TYR A 290 -3.43 4.82 6.71
CA TYR A 290 -2.53 5.91 6.35
C TYR A 290 -3.19 6.89 5.39
N LEU A 291 -3.06 8.19 5.71
CA LEU A 291 -3.34 9.29 4.80
C LEU A 291 -2.03 9.98 4.45
N ASP A 292 -1.87 10.38 3.18
CA ASP A 292 -0.69 11.12 2.75
C ASP A 292 -0.73 12.59 3.19
N GLN A 293 0.29 13.37 2.80
CA GLN A 293 0.37 14.80 3.09
C GLN A 293 -0.81 15.61 2.51
N LYS A 294 -1.50 15.08 1.50
CA LYS A 294 -2.69 15.68 0.86
C LYS A 294 -4.00 15.11 1.42
N MET A 295 -3.94 14.36 2.52
CA MET A 295 -5.08 13.67 3.13
C MET A 295 -5.82 12.73 2.17
N GLN A 296 -5.11 12.17 1.20
CA GLN A 296 -5.59 11.15 0.28
C GLN A 296 -5.41 9.76 0.89
N ASN A 297 -6.25 8.81 0.47
CA ASN A 297 -6.14 7.40 0.85
C ASN A 297 -5.85 6.53 -0.38
N ILE A 298 -5.72 5.22 -0.20
CA ILE A 298 -5.44 4.28 -1.29
C ILE A 298 -6.47 4.35 -2.43
N PHE A 299 -7.73 4.63 -2.13
CA PHE A 299 -8.80 4.75 -3.13
C PHE A 299 -8.73 6.05 -3.93
N ASN A 300 -7.84 7.00 -3.59
CA ASN A 300 -7.60 8.21 -4.39
C ASN A 300 -6.67 7.95 -5.59
N ILE A 301 -5.89 6.88 -5.58
CA ILE A 301 -5.02 6.48 -6.69
C ILE A 301 -5.86 5.95 -7.87
N SER A 302 -5.47 6.29 -9.11
CA SER A 302 -6.17 5.89 -10.33
C SER A 302 -6.04 4.40 -10.61
N GLU A 303 -4.86 3.82 -10.35
CA GLU A 303 -4.58 2.39 -10.58
C GLU A 303 -5.23 1.46 -9.54
N THR A 304 -5.72 1.99 -8.41
CA THR A 304 -6.36 1.16 -7.36
C THR A 304 -7.61 0.47 -7.87
N THR A 305 -8.52 1.21 -8.51
CA THR A 305 -9.79 0.66 -9.01
C THR A 305 -9.61 -0.48 -10.01
N PRO A 306 -8.84 -0.33 -11.11
CA PRO A 306 -8.67 -1.40 -12.08
C PRO A 306 -7.97 -2.62 -11.46
N THR A 307 -6.97 -2.40 -10.59
CA THR A 307 -6.29 -3.50 -9.88
C THR A 307 -7.26 -4.28 -8.99
N LEU A 308 -8.06 -3.58 -8.18
CA LEU A 308 -9.04 -4.23 -7.30
C LEU A 308 -10.12 -4.96 -8.11
N LYS A 309 -10.59 -4.38 -9.22
CA LYS A 309 -11.59 -4.99 -10.11
C LYS A 309 -11.10 -6.26 -10.79
N GLN A 310 -9.85 -6.28 -11.24
CA GLN A 310 -9.22 -7.48 -11.80
C GLN A 310 -9.19 -8.60 -10.76
N LEU A 311 -8.81 -8.27 -9.52
CA LEU A 311 -8.69 -9.25 -8.44
C LEU A 311 -10.06 -9.75 -7.95
N THR A 312 -11.04 -8.88 -7.77
CA THR A 312 -12.38 -9.30 -7.32
C THR A 312 -13.11 -10.13 -8.37
N SER A 313 -12.93 -9.79 -9.65
CA SER A 313 -13.43 -10.63 -10.76
C SER A 313 -12.81 -12.02 -10.75
N SER A 314 -11.57 -12.15 -10.28
CA SER A 314 -10.84 -13.42 -10.12
C SER A 314 -11.16 -14.14 -8.80
N GLY A 315 -12.10 -13.60 -8.01
CA GLY A 315 -12.59 -14.21 -6.76
C GLY A 315 -11.95 -13.71 -5.47
N SER A 316 -11.04 -12.72 -5.52
CA SER A 316 -10.49 -12.08 -4.31
C SER A 316 -11.57 -11.37 -3.49
N LYS A 317 -11.35 -11.28 -2.17
CA LYS A 317 -12.15 -10.43 -1.28
C LYS A 317 -11.31 -9.28 -0.72
N ILE A 318 -11.93 -8.10 -0.69
CA ILE A 318 -11.32 -6.87 -0.21
C ILE A 318 -11.63 -6.67 1.28
N TYR A 319 -10.59 -6.39 2.04
CA TYR A 319 -10.63 -6.03 3.45
C TYR A 319 -9.97 -4.65 3.58
N LEU A 320 -10.50 -3.79 4.45
CA LEU A 320 -9.90 -2.49 4.69
C LEU A 320 -9.10 -2.56 6.00
N TYR A 321 -7.90 -2.00 6.01
CA TYR A 321 -7.07 -1.87 7.21
C TYR A 321 -6.75 -0.41 7.47
#